data_AF-A0A0L7QM36-F1
#
_entry.id   AF-A0A0L7QM36-F1
#
_cell.length_a   1.000
_cell.length_b   1.000
_cell.length_c   1.000
_cell.angle_alpha   90.00
_cell.angle_beta   90.00
_cell.angle_gamma   90.00
#
_symmetry.space_group_name_H-M   'P 1'
#
loop_
_entity.id
_entity.type
_entity.pdbx_description
1 polymer ?
#
loop_
_entity_poly.entity_id
_entity_poly.type
_entity_poly.pdbx_seq_one_letter_code
_entity_poly.pdbx_strand_id
1 'polypeptide(L)'
;MQQINKIKRNTGQKYYTKRGKLIPAKKFESKNCNCSKKCIERINETQRIEILDEFWNIGDFNKQNVFLYCNVQRETVNRRRPRNNSGIMRAYAYKFYLITSDGNILVCKKFFIDTFQISTGRIDRILKAHENIPKDMRGKMDGSCRRTSELVTNTVIEHIKSFPAFESHYTRSQNPERMFLNPELNIRKMYNLYLEKCKENNLSSVNEWTYRKIFK
;
A
#
# COMPACT_ATOMS: atom_id res chain seq x y z
N MET A 1 -3.96 1.45 13.57
CA MET A 1 -4.85 1.28 12.39
C MET A 1 -4.16 1.19 11.03
N GLN A 2 -3.19 2.06 10.68
CA GLN A 2 -2.62 2.07 9.31
C GLN A 2 -1.87 0.78 8.94
N GLN A 3 -1.07 0.24 9.87
CA GLN A 3 -0.34 -1.02 9.65
C GLN A 3 -1.28 -2.23 9.50
N ILE A 4 -2.30 -2.33 10.35
CA ILE A 4 -3.33 -3.39 10.27
C ILE A 4 -4.05 -3.36 8.92
N ASN A 5 -4.47 -2.18 8.46
CA ASN A 5 -5.13 -2.05 7.15
C ASN A 5 -4.19 -2.37 5.98
N LYS A 6 -2.88 -2.09 6.11
CA LYS A 6 -1.88 -2.48 5.12
C LYS A 6 -1.77 -4.01 5.04
N ILE A 7 -1.67 -4.68 6.19
CA ILE A 7 -1.64 -6.14 6.28
C ILE A 7 -2.91 -6.73 5.65
N LYS A 8 -4.09 -6.32 6.11
CA LYS A 8 -5.39 -6.79 5.58
C LYS A 8 -5.53 -6.57 4.08
N ARG A 9 -5.09 -5.42 3.56
CA ARG A 9 -5.09 -5.15 2.12
C ARG A 9 -4.18 -6.11 1.37
N ASN A 10 -2.99 -6.39 1.89
CA ASN A 10 -2.01 -7.25 1.21
C ASN A 10 -2.39 -8.73 1.29
N THR A 11 -3.11 -9.15 2.32
CA THR A 11 -3.66 -10.51 2.47
C THR A 11 -5.05 -10.68 1.86
N GLY A 12 -5.57 -9.66 1.17
CA GLY A 12 -6.89 -9.72 0.53
C GLY A 12 -8.07 -9.76 1.52
N GLN A 13 -7.86 -9.49 2.81
CA GLN A 13 -8.92 -9.49 3.82
C GLN A 13 -9.78 -8.22 3.76
N LYS A 14 -11.00 -8.29 4.31
CA LYS A 14 -11.89 -7.12 4.43
C LYS A 14 -11.25 -6.04 5.31
N TYR A 15 -11.38 -4.78 4.91
CA TYR A 15 -10.89 -3.66 5.72
C TYR A 15 -11.71 -2.39 5.48
N TYR A 16 -11.66 -1.45 6.42
CA TYR A 16 -12.26 -0.14 6.30
C TYR A 16 -11.20 0.89 5.91
N THR A 17 -11.50 1.73 4.92
CA THR A 17 -10.65 2.86 4.57
C THR A 17 -10.65 3.91 5.68
N LYS A 18 -9.69 4.84 5.68
CA LYS A 18 -9.67 5.98 6.62
C LYS A 18 -10.95 6.83 6.57
N ARG A 19 -11.68 6.79 5.45
CA ARG A 19 -12.96 7.49 5.24
C ARG A 19 -14.19 6.63 5.60
N GLY A 20 -14.01 5.48 6.25
CA GLY A 20 -15.10 4.60 6.67
C GLY A 20 -15.69 3.68 5.58
N LYS A 21 -15.27 3.80 4.31
CA LYS A 21 -15.72 2.88 3.25
C LYS A 21 -15.22 1.46 3.49
N LEU A 22 -16.12 0.47 3.49
CA LEU A 22 -15.80 -0.95 3.54
C LEU A 22 -15.23 -1.43 2.20
N ILE A 23 -14.11 -2.14 2.26
CA ILE A 23 -13.54 -2.90 1.14
C ILE A 23 -13.74 -4.39 1.45
N PRO A 24 -14.46 -5.14 0.61
CA PRO A 24 -14.73 -6.55 0.85
C PRO A 24 -13.46 -7.38 0.73
N ALA A 25 -13.47 -8.56 1.36
CA ALA A 25 -12.41 -9.55 1.19
C ALA A 25 -12.40 -10.08 -0.24
N LYS A 26 -11.22 -10.49 -0.69
CA LYS A 26 -11.01 -11.24 -1.92
C LYS A 26 -11.54 -12.65 -1.70
N LYS A 27 -12.59 -12.98 -2.43
CA LYS A 27 -13.25 -14.28 -2.40
C LYS A 27 -13.38 -14.74 -3.83
N PHE A 28 -13.04 -15.99 -4.11
CA PHE A 28 -13.12 -16.55 -5.46
C PHE A 28 -14.48 -16.25 -6.12
N GLU A 29 -14.42 -15.87 -7.39
CA GLU A 29 -15.60 -15.57 -8.19
C GLU A 29 -15.37 -16.15 -9.60
N SER A 30 -16.24 -17.07 -10.00
CA SER A 30 -16.13 -17.73 -11.30
C SER A 30 -16.61 -16.80 -12.43
N LYS A 31 -15.68 -16.00 -12.96
CA LYS A 31 -15.95 -15.08 -14.08
C LYS A 31 -15.58 -15.69 -15.41
N ASN A 32 -16.50 -15.57 -16.37
CA ASN A 32 -16.24 -15.95 -17.74
C ASN A 32 -15.52 -14.87 -18.55
N CYS A 33 -14.38 -15.25 -19.13
CA CYS A 33 -13.60 -14.37 -19.98
C CYS A 33 -14.06 -14.36 -21.45
N ASN A 34 -14.95 -15.29 -21.86
CA ASN A 34 -15.50 -15.45 -23.21
C ASN A 34 -14.44 -15.37 -24.32
N CYS A 35 -13.25 -15.92 -24.05
CA CYS A 35 -12.11 -15.81 -24.95
C CYS A 35 -11.94 -17.08 -25.78
N SER A 36 -11.37 -16.96 -26.98
CA SER A 36 -11.09 -18.08 -27.88
C SER A 36 -10.16 -19.16 -27.31
N LYS A 37 -9.37 -18.82 -26.28
CA LYS A 37 -8.50 -19.77 -25.59
C LYS A 37 -9.25 -20.72 -24.65
N LYS A 38 -10.56 -20.53 -24.44
CA LYS A 38 -11.41 -21.36 -23.57
C LYS A 38 -10.81 -21.54 -22.17
N CYS A 39 -10.33 -20.45 -21.55
CA CYS A 39 -9.56 -20.51 -20.30
C CYS A 39 -10.31 -21.19 -19.14
N ILE A 40 -11.63 -21.09 -19.07
CA ILE A 40 -12.45 -21.73 -18.04
C ILE A 40 -12.46 -23.25 -18.19
N GLU A 41 -12.57 -23.75 -19.42
CA GLU A 41 -12.59 -25.20 -19.68
C GLU A 41 -11.23 -25.84 -19.37
N ARG A 42 -10.15 -25.04 -19.37
CA ARG A 42 -8.78 -25.52 -19.17
C ARG A 42 -8.30 -25.49 -17.72
N ILE A 43 -8.96 -24.72 -16.85
CA ILE A 43 -8.53 -24.54 -15.47
C ILE A 43 -9.75 -24.64 -14.57
N ASN A 44 -9.75 -25.68 -13.74
CA ASN A 44 -10.86 -25.99 -12.85
C ASN A 44 -10.98 -24.93 -11.73
N GLU A 45 -12.17 -24.80 -11.16
CA GLU A 45 -12.41 -23.83 -10.10
C GLU A 45 -11.56 -24.08 -8.85
N THR A 46 -11.34 -25.35 -8.50
CA THR A 46 -10.47 -25.76 -7.38
C THR A 46 -9.05 -25.25 -7.54
N GLN A 47 -8.43 -25.50 -8.70
CA GLN A 47 -7.09 -25.00 -9.04
C GLN A 47 -7.03 -23.46 -8.97
N ARG A 48 -8.08 -22.76 -9.43
CA ARG A 48 -8.12 -21.29 -9.37
C ARG A 48 -8.24 -20.77 -7.94
N ILE A 49 -8.97 -21.47 -7.07
CA ILE A 49 -9.08 -21.14 -5.66
C ILE A 49 -7.71 -21.29 -5.00
N GLU A 50 -7.03 -22.42 -5.22
CA GLU A 50 -5.66 -22.66 -4.71
C GLU A 50 -4.69 -21.56 -5.15
N ILE A 51 -4.65 -21.24 -6.45
CA ILE A 51 -3.81 -20.17 -7.01
C ILE A 51 -4.12 -18.80 -6.38
N LEU A 52 -5.41 -18.48 -6.20
CA LEU A 52 -5.85 -17.24 -5.60
C LEU A 52 -5.40 -17.17 -4.13
N ASP A 53 -5.58 -18.25 -3.38
CA ASP A 53 -5.25 -18.33 -1.96
C ASP A 53 -3.73 -18.24 -1.76
N GLU A 54 -2.94 -19.00 -2.51
CA GLU A 54 -1.47 -18.90 -2.50
C GLU A 54 -1.00 -17.47 -2.77
N PHE A 55 -1.57 -16.81 -3.77
CA PHE A 55 -1.20 -15.44 -4.14
C PHE A 55 -1.49 -14.42 -3.03
N TRP A 56 -2.65 -14.49 -2.39
CA TRP A 56 -3.00 -13.56 -1.32
C TRP A 56 -2.30 -13.92 0.00
N ASN A 57 -1.98 -15.19 0.23
CA ASN A 57 -1.19 -15.65 1.38
C ASN A 57 0.25 -15.12 1.39
N ILE A 58 0.80 -14.71 0.23
CA ILE A 58 2.10 -14.00 0.17
C ILE A 58 2.13 -12.79 1.12
N GLY A 59 1.00 -12.09 1.30
CA GLY A 59 0.85 -11.02 2.29
C GLY A 59 1.73 -9.77 2.08
N ASP A 60 2.52 -9.72 1.01
CA ASP A 60 3.38 -8.60 0.66
C ASP A 60 3.16 -8.14 -0.79
N PHE A 61 2.88 -6.84 -0.96
CA PHE A 61 2.55 -6.27 -2.25
C PHE A 61 3.69 -6.35 -3.28
N ASN A 62 4.94 -6.24 -2.84
CA ASN A 62 6.10 -6.28 -3.73
C ASN A 62 6.36 -7.71 -4.17
N LYS A 63 6.37 -8.67 -3.24
CA LYS A 63 6.50 -10.10 -3.55
C LYS A 63 5.38 -10.58 -4.49
N GLN A 64 4.14 -10.13 -4.26
CA GLN A 64 3.04 -10.37 -5.19
C GLN A 64 3.29 -9.79 -6.59
N ASN A 65 3.87 -8.59 -6.71
CA ASN A 65 4.18 -8.03 -8.03
C ASN A 65 5.27 -8.82 -8.75
N VAL A 66 6.27 -9.31 -8.02
CA VAL A 66 7.30 -10.23 -8.55
C VAL A 66 6.63 -11.51 -9.04
N PHE A 67 5.78 -12.12 -8.23
CA PHE A 67 5.01 -13.30 -8.62
C PHE A 67 4.20 -13.07 -9.91
N LEU A 68 3.46 -11.96 -10.01
CA LEU A 68 2.70 -11.64 -11.21
C LEU A 68 3.59 -11.44 -12.43
N TYR A 69 4.77 -10.82 -12.25
CA TYR A 69 5.73 -10.61 -13.32
C TYR A 69 6.33 -11.93 -13.83
N CYS A 70 6.73 -12.83 -12.94
CA CYS A 70 7.28 -14.14 -13.30
C CYS A 70 6.28 -15.00 -14.10
N ASN A 71 4.99 -14.77 -13.91
CA ASN A 71 3.91 -15.43 -14.63
C ASN A 71 3.53 -14.76 -15.97
N VAL A 72 4.34 -13.79 -16.43
CA VAL A 72 4.15 -13.10 -17.69
C VAL A 72 5.41 -13.17 -18.54
N GLN A 73 5.27 -13.68 -19.76
CA GLN A 73 6.35 -13.73 -20.74
C GLN A 73 6.20 -12.59 -21.74
N ARG A 74 7.25 -11.77 -21.88
CA ARG A 74 7.35 -10.73 -22.90
C ARG A 74 7.90 -11.34 -24.19
N GLU A 75 7.26 -11.06 -25.31
CA GLU A 75 7.70 -11.48 -26.64
C GLU A 75 7.77 -10.28 -27.59
N THR A 76 8.71 -10.30 -28.52
CA THR A 76 8.77 -9.33 -29.62
C THR A 76 7.64 -9.59 -30.60
N VAL A 77 7.03 -8.53 -31.14
CA VAL A 77 5.98 -8.69 -32.16
C VAL A 77 6.60 -9.08 -33.49
N ASN A 78 6.52 -10.37 -33.85
CA ASN A 78 7.15 -10.93 -35.06
C ASN A 78 6.47 -10.54 -36.39
N ARG A 79 5.15 -10.30 -36.37
CA ARG A 79 4.39 -9.92 -37.58
C ARG A 79 3.50 -8.72 -37.30
N ARG A 80 3.58 -7.71 -38.15
CA ARG A 80 2.75 -6.50 -38.11
C ARG A 80 1.80 -6.52 -39.30
N ARG A 81 0.52 -6.21 -39.07
CA ARG A 81 -0.46 -5.92 -40.14
C ARG A 81 -0.91 -4.47 -39.99
N PRO A 82 -0.19 -3.50 -40.59
CA PRO A 82 -0.62 -2.10 -40.54
C PRO A 82 -1.96 -1.98 -41.28
N ARG A 83 -3.01 -1.54 -40.59
CA ARG A 83 -4.33 -1.33 -41.19
C ARG A 83 -4.54 0.11 -41.67
N ASN A 84 -3.77 1.04 -41.09
CA ASN A 84 -3.59 2.45 -41.46
C ASN A 84 -2.32 2.88 -40.69
N ASN A 85 -1.39 3.64 -41.26
CA ASN A 85 -0.12 4.04 -40.61
C ASN A 85 -0.27 4.98 -39.39
N SER A 86 -1.46 5.03 -38.79
CA SER A 86 -1.83 5.86 -37.65
C SER A 86 -1.87 5.03 -36.36
N GLY A 87 -0.74 4.96 -35.65
CA GLY A 87 -0.71 4.43 -34.29
C GLY A 87 0.68 4.11 -33.76
N ILE A 88 0.87 4.29 -32.44
CA ILE A 88 2.08 3.83 -31.75
C ILE A 88 2.17 2.31 -31.91
N MET A 89 3.20 1.85 -32.62
CA MET A 89 3.42 0.43 -32.83
C MET A 89 3.80 -0.25 -31.52
N ARG A 90 3.04 -1.28 -31.13
CA ARG A 90 3.41 -2.13 -29.99
C ARG A 90 4.65 -2.94 -30.35
N ALA A 91 5.78 -2.65 -29.71
CA ALA A 91 7.03 -3.40 -29.88
C ALA A 91 6.95 -4.82 -29.29
N TYR A 92 6.14 -4.98 -28.22
CA TYR A 92 6.06 -6.21 -27.44
C TYR A 92 4.63 -6.72 -27.29
N ALA A 93 4.50 -8.04 -27.24
CA ALA A 93 3.33 -8.77 -26.79
C ALA A 93 3.62 -9.42 -25.43
N TYR A 94 2.56 -9.71 -24.67
CA TYR A 94 2.67 -10.37 -23.36
C TYR A 94 1.79 -11.61 -23.34
N LYS A 95 2.38 -12.75 -22.96
CA LYS A 95 1.70 -14.02 -22.70
C LYS A 95 1.55 -14.19 -21.19
N PHE A 96 0.34 -14.54 -20.75
CA PHE A 96 0.00 -14.69 -19.34
C PHE A 96 -0.18 -16.16 -19.03
N TYR A 97 0.44 -16.64 -17.96
CA TYR A 97 0.38 -18.04 -17.56
C TYR A 97 -0.19 -18.17 -16.16
N LEU A 98 -0.94 -19.25 -15.91
CA LEU A 98 -1.27 -19.70 -14.57
C LEU A 98 -0.54 -21.00 -14.31
N ILE A 99 0.16 -21.08 -13.18
CA ILE A 99 0.87 -22.28 -12.74
C ILE A 99 -0.16 -23.18 -12.06
N THR A 100 -0.27 -24.41 -12.53
CA THR A 100 -1.12 -25.46 -11.96
C THR A 100 -0.26 -26.69 -11.66
N SER A 101 -0.82 -27.68 -10.96
CA SER A 101 -0.20 -29.01 -10.79
C SER A 101 0.25 -29.64 -12.11
N ASP A 102 -0.51 -29.36 -13.18
CA ASP A 102 -0.34 -29.94 -14.51
C ASP A 102 0.61 -29.10 -15.39
N GLY A 103 1.20 -28.05 -14.82
CA GLY A 103 2.15 -27.14 -15.47
C GLY A 103 1.60 -25.74 -15.75
N ASN A 104 2.23 -25.04 -16.69
CA ASN A 104 1.95 -23.63 -17.00
C ASN A 104 0.91 -23.51 -18.12
N ILE A 105 -0.28 -23.04 -17.77
CA ILE A 105 -1.40 -22.91 -18.71
C ILE A 105 -1.48 -21.48 -19.25
N LEU A 106 -1.38 -21.33 -20.57
CA LEU A 106 -1.52 -20.03 -21.25
C LEU A 106 -2.97 -19.53 -21.19
N VAL A 107 -3.17 -18.35 -20.61
CA VAL A 107 -4.48 -17.71 -20.47
C VAL A 107 -4.57 -16.36 -21.18
N CYS A 108 -5.76 -15.76 -21.20
CA CYS A 108 -5.92 -14.37 -21.62
C CYS A 108 -5.68 -13.40 -20.46
N LYS A 109 -5.31 -12.15 -20.76
CA LYS A 109 -5.07 -11.10 -19.76
C LYS A 109 -6.26 -10.90 -18.82
N LYS A 110 -7.48 -10.91 -19.36
CA LYS A 110 -8.72 -10.74 -18.58
C LYS A 110 -8.85 -11.85 -17.52
N PHE A 111 -8.75 -13.10 -17.95
CA PHE A 111 -8.85 -14.26 -17.05
C PHE A 111 -7.76 -14.27 -15.96
N PHE A 112 -6.53 -13.87 -16.31
CA PHE A 112 -5.43 -13.72 -15.36
C PHE A 112 -5.75 -12.66 -14.29
N ILE A 113 -6.21 -11.48 -14.72
CA ILE A 113 -6.60 -10.38 -13.81
C ILE A 113 -7.76 -10.78 -12.91
N ASP A 114 -8.76 -11.45 -13.47
CA ASP A 114 -9.94 -11.91 -12.75
C ASP A 114 -9.59 -13.00 -11.73
N THR A 115 -8.69 -13.93 -12.09
CA THR A 115 -8.23 -15.00 -11.19
C THR A 115 -7.49 -14.44 -9.98
N PHE A 116 -6.60 -13.45 -10.15
CA PHE A 116 -5.92 -12.81 -9.01
C PHE A 116 -6.72 -11.66 -8.37
N GLN A 117 -7.86 -11.29 -8.93
CA GLN A 117 -8.72 -10.17 -8.48
C GLN A 117 -7.98 -8.84 -8.29
N ILE A 118 -7.08 -8.55 -9.23
CA ILE A 118 -6.30 -7.31 -9.26
C ILE A 118 -6.87 -6.34 -10.29
N SER A 119 -6.37 -5.11 -10.32
CA SER A 119 -6.75 -4.16 -11.37
C SER A 119 -5.85 -4.28 -12.59
N THR A 120 -6.40 -4.00 -13.78
CA THR A 120 -5.62 -3.92 -15.03
C THR A 120 -4.43 -2.99 -14.90
N GLY A 121 -4.63 -1.82 -14.27
CA GLY A 121 -3.56 -0.86 -14.04
C GLY A 121 -2.46 -1.33 -13.08
N ARG A 122 -2.68 -2.37 -12.25
CA ARG A 122 -1.60 -3.00 -11.47
C ARG A 122 -0.66 -3.77 -12.42
N ILE A 123 -1.23 -4.59 -13.30
CA ILE A 123 -0.47 -5.34 -14.31
C ILE A 123 0.25 -4.41 -15.27
N ASP A 124 -0.43 -3.38 -15.80
CA ASP A 124 0.19 -2.48 -16.78
C ASP A 124 1.42 -1.76 -16.20
N ARG A 125 1.39 -1.39 -14.92
CA ARG A 125 2.53 -0.78 -14.23
C ARG A 125 3.69 -1.76 -14.03
N ILE A 126 3.39 -3.02 -13.72
CA ILE A 126 4.40 -4.08 -13.62
C ILE A 126 5.09 -4.28 -14.97
N LEU A 127 4.32 -4.39 -16.05
CA LEU A 127 4.85 -4.63 -17.39
C LEU A 127 5.62 -3.44 -17.99
N LYS A 128 5.24 -2.21 -17.63
CA LYS A 128 5.93 -0.99 -18.08
C LYS A 128 7.35 -0.87 -17.50
N ALA A 129 7.60 -1.45 -16.33
CA ALA A 129 8.86 -1.25 -15.61
C ALA A 129 10.00 -2.20 -16.05
N HIS A 130 9.73 -3.08 -17.02
CA HIS A 130 10.63 -4.07 -17.61
C HIS A 130 11.37 -4.94 -16.58
N GLU A 131 12.49 -4.48 -16.02
CA GLU A 131 13.32 -5.22 -15.07
C GLU A 131 13.17 -4.70 -13.63
N ASN A 132 12.81 -3.43 -13.47
CA ASN A 132 12.69 -2.77 -12.16
C ASN A 132 11.23 -2.74 -11.70
N ILE A 133 10.73 -3.86 -11.20
CA ILE A 133 9.36 -3.96 -10.69
C ILE A 133 9.12 -2.85 -9.65
N PRO A 134 8.12 -1.97 -9.85
CA PRO A 134 7.95 -0.81 -8.98
C PRO A 134 7.63 -1.25 -7.55
N LYS A 135 8.41 -0.75 -6.59
CA LYS A 135 8.18 -0.96 -5.16
C LYS A 135 6.91 -0.21 -4.72
N ASP A 136 6.27 -0.71 -3.68
CA ASP A 136 5.16 -0.04 -3.02
C ASP A 136 5.63 1.22 -2.30
N MET A 137 5.38 2.36 -2.94
CA MET A 137 5.65 3.69 -2.39
C MET A 137 4.42 4.33 -1.72
N ARG A 138 3.32 3.60 -1.54
CA ARG A 138 2.12 4.18 -0.91
C ARG A 138 2.39 4.53 0.56
N GLY A 139 2.02 5.75 0.94
CA GLY A 139 2.25 6.26 2.29
C GLY A 139 3.72 6.54 2.60
N LYS A 140 4.63 6.26 1.65
CA LYS A 140 6.02 6.70 1.70
C LYS A 140 6.10 8.07 1.03
N MET A 141 6.64 9.02 1.77
CA MET A 141 6.97 10.36 1.29
C MET A 141 8.44 10.61 1.60
N ASP A 142 9.26 9.57 1.42
CA ASP A 142 10.69 9.65 1.68
C ASP A 142 11.28 10.66 0.68
N GLY A 143 11.92 11.71 1.18
CA GLY A 143 12.43 12.83 0.38
C GLY A 143 11.41 13.90 -0.01
N SER A 144 10.15 13.82 0.43
CA SER A 144 9.24 14.95 0.26
C SER A 144 9.56 16.04 1.27
N CYS A 145 9.77 17.27 0.82
CA CYS A 145 9.89 18.46 1.67
C CYS A 145 8.70 18.66 2.62
N ARG A 146 7.56 18.02 2.35
CA ARG A 146 6.34 18.08 3.18
C ARG A 146 6.34 17.11 4.35
N ARG A 147 7.30 16.16 4.41
CA ARG A 147 7.43 15.20 5.50
C ARG A 147 8.50 15.70 6.46
N THR A 148 8.12 15.97 7.70
CA THR A 148 9.07 16.23 8.79
C THR A 148 9.95 15.00 8.98
N SER A 149 11.27 15.20 9.06
CA SER A 149 12.21 14.09 9.27
C SER A 149 11.91 13.40 10.60
N GLU A 150 12.24 12.10 10.68
CA GLU A 150 12.02 11.32 11.90
C GLU A 150 12.79 11.89 13.08
N LEU A 151 14.03 12.33 12.84
CA LEU A 151 14.86 13.03 13.82
C LEU A 151 14.15 14.26 14.40
N VAL A 152 13.64 15.15 13.54
CA VAL A 152 12.96 16.38 13.97
C VAL A 152 11.60 16.07 14.62
N THR A 153 10.96 14.97 14.23
CA THR A 153 9.72 14.53 14.88
C THR A 153 10.02 14.05 16.31
N ASN A 154 11.12 13.34 16.51
CA ASN A 154 11.54 12.84 17.82
C ASN A 154 11.93 13.99 18.76
N THR A 155 12.62 15.02 18.28
CA THR A 155 12.96 16.19 19.13
C THR A 155 11.70 16.90 19.66
N VAL A 156 10.66 17.02 18.84
CA VAL A 156 9.36 17.58 19.26
C VAL A 156 8.69 16.67 20.29
N ILE A 157 8.70 15.35 20.08
CA ILE A 157 8.12 14.37 21.02
C ILE A 157 8.84 14.42 22.36
N GLU A 158 10.18 14.45 22.37
CA GLU A 158 11.00 14.55 23.58
C GLU A 158 10.72 15.84 24.35
N HIS A 159 10.59 16.97 23.63
CA HIS A 159 10.20 18.22 24.24
C HIS A 159 8.80 18.13 24.88
N ILE A 160 7.80 17.59 24.18
CA ILE A 160 6.45 17.41 24.74
C ILE A 160 6.47 16.50 25.98
N LYS A 161 7.27 15.43 25.96
CA LYS A 161 7.41 14.49 27.09
C LYS A 161 8.19 15.04 28.28
N SER A 162 8.94 16.13 28.11
CA SER A 162 9.68 16.75 29.22
C SER A 162 8.79 17.52 30.21
N PHE A 163 7.54 17.81 29.85
CA PHE A 163 6.60 18.45 30.78
C PHE A 163 6.03 17.43 31.77
N PRO A 164 5.89 17.80 33.06
CA PRO A 164 5.25 16.92 34.03
C PRO A 164 3.77 16.73 33.66
N ALA A 165 3.34 15.48 33.68
CA ALA A 165 1.95 15.12 33.50
C ALA A 165 1.41 14.55 34.82
N PHE A 166 0.14 14.83 35.10
CA PHE A 166 -0.51 14.51 36.37
C PHE A 166 -1.79 13.73 36.11
N GLU A 167 -2.13 12.83 37.02
CA GLU A 167 -3.44 12.20 37.03
C GLU A 167 -4.49 13.22 37.48
N SER A 168 -5.64 13.27 36.80
CA SER A 168 -6.74 14.10 37.28
C SER A 168 -7.37 13.48 38.53
N HIS A 169 -7.60 14.30 39.56
CA HIS A 169 -8.26 13.89 40.80
C HIS A 169 -9.63 13.22 40.56
N TYR A 170 -10.38 13.69 39.58
CA TYR A 170 -11.77 13.28 39.32
C TYR A 170 -11.93 11.99 38.51
N THR A 171 -10.89 11.50 37.79
CA THR A 171 -11.03 10.33 36.89
C THR A 171 -10.11 9.16 37.23
N ARG A 172 -9.42 9.20 38.38
CA ARG A 172 -8.49 8.16 38.84
C ARG A 172 -9.08 6.74 38.81
N SER A 173 -10.35 6.57 39.19
CA SER A 173 -11.01 5.27 39.22
C SER A 173 -11.50 4.79 37.84
N GLN A 174 -11.74 5.71 36.91
CA GLN A 174 -12.36 5.38 35.61
C GLN A 174 -11.33 5.31 34.46
N ASN A 175 -10.23 6.06 34.53
CA ASN A 175 -9.21 6.13 33.48
C ASN A 175 -7.80 6.34 34.06
N PRO A 176 -7.21 5.32 34.73
CA PRO A 176 -5.93 5.48 35.43
C PRO A 176 -4.74 5.77 34.50
N GLU A 177 -4.79 5.34 33.23
CA GLU A 177 -3.70 5.58 32.27
C GLU A 177 -3.70 7.00 31.68
N ARG A 178 -4.73 7.83 31.95
CA ARG A 178 -4.88 9.15 31.33
C ARG A 178 -4.20 10.23 32.15
N MET A 179 -3.07 10.70 31.63
CA MET A 179 -2.31 11.81 32.21
C MET A 179 -2.70 13.15 31.57
N PHE A 180 -2.69 14.21 32.38
CA PHE A 180 -3.04 15.57 31.98
C PHE A 180 -1.85 16.51 32.21
N LEU A 181 -1.66 17.45 31.29
CA LEU A 181 -0.71 18.55 31.49
C LEU A 181 -1.28 19.57 32.46
N ASN A 182 -0.41 20.40 33.04
CA ASN A 182 -0.82 21.52 33.89
C ASN A 182 -1.85 22.41 33.14
N PRO A 183 -3.00 22.76 33.75
CA PRO A 183 -4.02 23.62 33.13
C PRO A 183 -3.51 24.95 32.59
N GLU A 184 -2.44 25.51 33.18
CA GLU A 184 -1.84 26.77 32.74
C GLU A 184 -0.95 26.62 31.50
N LEU A 185 -0.57 25.38 31.17
CA LEU A 185 0.30 25.03 30.07
C LEU A 185 -0.54 24.82 28.80
N ASN A 186 -0.74 25.90 28.05
CA ASN A 186 -1.38 25.81 26.74
C ASN A 186 -0.37 25.42 25.64
N ILE A 187 -0.86 24.83 24.55
CA ILE A 187 -0.02 24.35 23.44
C ILE A 187 0.85 25.48 22.85
N ARG A 188 0.36 26.73 22.86
CA ARG A 188 1.12 27.88 22.35
C ARG A 188 2.32 28.21 23.23
N LYS A 189 2.17 28.16 24.55
CA LYS A 189 3.25 28.30 25.54
C LYS A 189 4.26 27.17 25.38
N MET A 190 3.81 25.93 25.24
CA MET A 190 4.70 24.80 24.99
C MET A 190 5.50 24.99 23.70
N TYR A 191 4.88 25.49 22.63
CA TYR A 191 5.58 25.77 21.38
C TYR A 191 6.61 26.90 21.53
N ASN A 192 6.30 27.95 22.30
CA ASN A 192 7.28 29.01 22.58
C ASN A 192 8.50 28.48 23.34
N LEU A 193 8.29 27.66 24.37
CA LEU A 193 9.37 26.99 25.12
C LEU A 193 10.20 26.05 24.23
N TYR A 194 9.55 25.38 23.27
CA TYR A 194 10.24 24.58 22.26
C TYR A 194 11.16 25.43 21.39
N LEU A 195 10.70 26.61 20.95
CA LEU A 195 11.52 27.53 20.17
C LEU A 195 12.73 28.03 20.96
N GLU A 196 12.57 28.33 22.24
CA GLU A 196 13.67 28.72 23.13
C GLU A 196 14.69 27.59 23.27
N LYS A 197 14.24 26.37 23.58
CA LYS A 197 15.11 25.19 23.69
C LYS A 197 15.83 24.89 22.37
N CYS A 198 15.17 25.06 21.22
CA CYS A 198 15.81 24.89 19.92
C CYS A 198 16.90 25.94 19.68
N LYS A 199 16.67 27.20 20.09
CA LYS A 199 17.68 28.26 19.97
C LYS A 199 18.89 27.99 20.86
N GLU A 200 18.68 27.59 22.10
CA GLU A 200 19.76 27.27 23.05
C GLU A 200 20.65 26.12 22.56
N ASN A 201 20.05 25.10 21.93
CA ASN A 201 20.76 23.91 21.45
C ASN A 201 21.20 24.01 19.98
N ASN A 202 21.05 25.18 19.33
CA ASN A 202 21.32 25.37 17.90
C ASN A 202 20.64 24.34 16.98
N LEU A 203 19.40 23.96 17.31
CA LEU A 203 18.60 22.99 16.55
C LEU A 203 17.58 23.68 15.64
N SER A 204 17.37 23.11 14.45
CA SER A 204 16.30 23.54 13.54
C SER A 204 14.92 23.24 14.13
N SER A 205 14.08 24.27 14.28
CA SER A 205 12.72 24.15 14.79
C SER A 205 11.69 23.84 13.69
N VAL A 206 10.56 23.25 14.09
CA VAL A 206 9.39 23.07 13.20
C VAL A 206 8.44 24.24 13.35
N ASN A 207 7.55 24.44 12.37
CA ASN A 207 6.46 25.40 12.51
C ASN A 207 5.38 24.93 13.52
N GLU A 208 4.60 25.88 14.03
CA GLU A 208 3.58 25.62 15.06
C GLU A 208 2.52 24.60 14.61
N TRP A 209 2.14 24.61 13.33
CA TRP A 209 1.18 23.65 12.79
C TRP A 209 1.70 22.21 12.91
N THR A 210 2.96 21.98 12.58
CA THR A 210 3.62 20.67 12.69
C THR A 210 3.70 20.25 14.15
N TYR A 211 4.07 21.16 15.04
CA TYR A 211 4.11 20.91 16.48
C TYR A 211 2.73 20.49 17.02
N ARG A 212 1.67 21.24 16.71
CA ARG A 212 0.27 20.92 17.08
C ARG A 212 -0.19 19.58 16.54
N LYS A 213 0.27 19.21 15.35
CA LYS A 213 -0.05 17.92 14.73
C LYS A 213 0.63 16.75 15.43
N ILE A 214 1.84 16.93 15.95
CA ILE A 214 2.57 15.91 16.72
C ILE A 214 2.01 15.78 18.14
N PHE A 215 1.53 16.88 18.73
CA PHE A 215 0.92 16.90 20.06
C PHE A 215 -0.41 16.12 20.16
N LYS A 216 -1.15 16.00 19.05
CA LYS A 216 -2.43 15.28 18.98
C LYS A 216 -2.26 13.79 18.78
#